data_AF-I7MHU9-F1
#
_entry.id   AF-I7MHU9-F1
#
_cell.length_a   1.000
_cell.length_b   1.000
_cell.length_c   1.000
_cell.angle_alpha   90.00
_cell.angle_beta   90.00
_cell.angle_gamma   90.00
#
_symmetry.space_group_name_H-M   'P 1'
#
loop_
_entity.id
_entity.type
_entity.pdbx_description
1 polymer ?
#
loop_
_entity_poly.entity_id
_entity_poly.type
_entity_poly.pdbx_seq_one_letter_code
_entity_poly.pdbx_strand_id
1 'polypeptide(L)'
;MNNFFRFGQRIFANSSRCTKILGFASLVCLERFYNLHQKAQAYNSTPFDAKLKEQYHRQIPELDNFFSNVVLFSGNANHDLADEIAKILGIKLGDCQVSRFADGEVAISINESVRGKDIYVVQPTCTPVNENLMELLLLVSTLRRASARKINVLVPYYGYSRQDRKTAPRVPISAADVARLLETVGVDRVISIDLHCGQIQGFFGPRVPVDNLEANVVALNYFVQQGNINLSNTVIVSPDAGGVARAKKFQELFNKKTGQECTLAMIIKQREAPGKIAQMNLVGQVEGKHAIIIDDMIDTAGTLCEAAKTIKSFGAVGVSAFATHGLFSGNAFNNIRNSVLENIVVTNTTPKKPGEENIDKITRLSVAPLLAETIYRVQKKQSVADLFNLKPADKRQ
;
A
#
# COMPACT_ATOMS: atom_id res chain seq x y z
N MET A 1 -23.97 -28.26 -9.85
CA MET A 1 -23.98 -28.79 -8.46
C MET A 1 -25.23 -29.63 -8.14
N ASN A 2 -26.46 -29.21 -8.48
CA ASN A 2 -27.67 -29.98 -8.18
C ASN A 2 -27.73 -31.39 -8.81
N ASN A 3 -27.17 -31.58 -10.01
CA ASN A 3 -27.12 -32.92 -10.64
C ASN A 3 -26.09 -33.85 -9.97
N PHE A 4 -25.07 -33.30 -9.31
CA PHE A 4 -24.04 -34.08 -8.61
C PHE A 4 -24.53 -34.53 -7.23
N PHE A 5 -25.33 -33.70 -6.55
CA PHE A 5 -26.00 -34.06 -5.29
C PHE A 5 -27.01 -35.21 -5.44
N ARG A 6 -27.73 -35.26 -6.57
CA ARG A 6 -28.64 -36.37 -6.88
C ARG A 6 -27.92 -37.68 -7.16
N PHE A 7 -26.68 -37.64 -7.64
CA PHE A 7 -25.85 -38.83 -7.85
C PHE A 7 -25.35 -39.41 -6.52
N GLY A 8 -24.95 -38.55 -5.58
CA GLY A 8 -24.55 -38.96 -4.23
C GLY A 8 -25.65 -39.69 -3.47
N GLN A 9 -26.89 -39.18 -3.50
CA GLN A 9 -28.02 -39.81 -2.80
C GLN A 9 -28.37 -41.22 -3.31
N ARG A 10 -28.10 -41.54 -4.58
CA ARG A 10 -28.32 -42.90 -5.13
C ARG A 10 -27.30 -43.93 -4.65
N ILE A 11 -26.08 -43.51 -4.33
CA ILE A 11 -25.03 -44.43 -3.82
C ILE A 11 -25.31 -44.81 -2.35
N PHE A 12 -25.92 -43.91 -1.56
CA PHE A 12 -26.21 -44.16 -0.15
C PHE A 12 -27.35 -45.14 0.12
N ALA A 13 -28.18 -45.46 -0.88
CA ALA A 13 -29.33 -46.33 -0.69
C ALA A 13 -28.97 -47.83 -0.64
N ASN A 14 -27.74 -48.25 -1.03
CA ASN A 14 -27.48 -49.67 -1.31
C ASN A 14 -26.05 -50.18 -1.00
N SER A 15 -25.40 -49.74 0.08
CA SER A 15 -24.10 -50.34 0.43
C SER A 15 -23.76 -50.42 1.92
N SER A 16 -22.88 -51.38 2.24
CA SER A 16 -22.49 -51.86 3.56
C SER A 16 -21.70 -50.83 4.40
N ARG A 17 -21.54 -51.13 5.69
CA ARG A 17 -20.93 -50.25 6.73
C ARG A 17 -19.62 -49.56 6.30
N CYS A 18 -18.79 -50.20 5.47
CA CYS A 18 -17.49 -49.66 5.03
C CYS A 18 -17.63 -48.45 4.08
N THR A 19 -18.64 -48.43 3.21
CA THR A 19 -18.86 -47.31 2.28
C THR A 19 -19.45 -46.09 2.99
N LYS A 20 -20.17 -46.29 4.10
CA LYS A 20 -20.67 -45.19 4.94
C LYS A 20 -19.54 -44.41 5.63
N ILE A 21 -18.47 -45.09 6.06
CA ILE A 21 -17.33 -44.44 6.74
C ILE A 21 -16.50 -43.62 5.73
N LEU A 22 -16.23 -44.17 4.54
CA LEU A 22 -15.56 -43.45 3.45
C LEU A 22 -16.40 -42.28 2.91
N GLY A 23 -17.71 -42.44 2.83
CA GLY A 23 -18.65 -41.38 2.48
C GLY A 23 -18.70 -40.24 3.51
N PHE A 24 -18.61 -40.58 4.79
CA PHE A 24 -18.58 -39.58 5.88
C PHE A 24 -17.25 -38.82 5.92
N ALA A 25 -16.11 -39.51 5.74
CA ALA A 25 -14.80 -38.88 5.68
C ALA A 25 -14.66 -37.94 4.47
N SER A 26 -15.20 -38.32 3.32
CA SER A 26 -15.22 -37.47 2.13
C SER A 26 -16.17 -36.29 2.28
N LEU A 27 -17.33 -36.45 2.94
CA LEU A 27 -18.22 -35.33 3.28
C LEU A 27 -17.53 -34.34 4.24
N VAL A 28 -16.88 -34.82 5.30
CA VAL A 28 -16.18 -33.97 6.28
C VAL A 28 -14.99 -33.25 5.64
N CYS A 29 -14.26 -33.90 4.73
CA CYS A 29 -13.22 -33.24 3.95
C CYS A 29 -13.78 -32.18 3.00
N LEU A 30 -14.89 -32.46 2.30
CA LEU A 30 -15.57 -31.49 1.43
C LEU A 30 -16.15 -30.32 2.22
N GLU A 31 -16.69 -30.55 3.41
CA GLU A 31 -17.24 -29.53 4.29
C GLU A 31 -16.11 -28.67 4.90
N ARG A 32 -14.96 -29.27 5.24
CA ARG A 32 -13.74 -28.52 5.58
C ARG A 32 -13.20 -27.71 4.42
N PHE A 33 -13.18 -28.27 3.21
CA PHE A 33 -12.73 -27.57 2.01
C PHE A 33 -13.69 -26.42 1.67
N TYR A 34 -14.99 -26.65 1.76
CA TYR A 34 -16.02 -25.64 1.56
C TYR A 34 -15.96 -24.53 2.62
N ASN A 35 -15.72 -24.87 3.89
CA ASN A 35 -15.53 -23.88 4.95
C ASN A 35 -14.20 -23.13 4.84
N LEU A 36 -13.12 -23.77 4.36
CA LEU A 36 -11.86 -23.09 4.03
C LEU A 36 -12.03 -22.19 2.82
N HIS A 37 -12.79 -22.62 1.82
CA HIS A 37 -13.07 -21.85 0.61
C HIS A 37 -14.04 -20.69 0.89
N GLN A 38 -15.01 -20.87 1.80
CA GLN A 38 -15.83 -19.79 2.35
C GLN A 38 -15.03 -18.86 3.24
N LYS A 39 -14.09 -19.33 4.07
CA LYS A 39 -13.17 -18.45 4.82
C LYS A 39 -12.23 -17.67 3.91
N ALA A 40 -11.77 -18.27 2.81
CA ALA A 40 -10.99 -17.60 1.78
C ALA A 40 -11.83 -16.60 0.96
N GLN A 41 -13.11 -16.89 0.71
CA GLN A 41 -14.04 -15.96 0.06
C GLN A 41 -14.60 -14.89 1.00
N ALA A 42 -14.72 -15.15 2.31
CA ALA A 42 -15.10 -14.16 3.32
C ALA A 42 -13.97 -13.14 3.57
N TYR A 43 -12.75 -13.44 3.12
CA TYR A 43 -11.65 -12.48 3.05
C TYR A 43 -11.80 -11.50 1.85
N ASN A 44 -12.72 -11.75 0.91
CA ASN A 44 -12.95 -10.90 -0.28
C ASN A 44 -14.04 -9.82 -0.08
N SER A 45 -14.45 -9.54 1.14
CA SER A 45 -15.14 -8.29 1.48
C SER A 45 -14.86 -7.98 2.94
N THR A 46 -13.74 -7.33 3.19
CA THR A 46 -13.46 -6.84 4.54
C THR A 46 -14.56 -5.81 4.91
N PRO A 47 -14.95 -5.69 6.19
CA PRO A 47 -15.79 -4.56 6.66
C PRO A 47 -15.20 -3.19 6.26
N PHE A 48 -13.90 -3.16 6.00
CA PHE A 48 -13.13 -2.03 5.48
C PHE A 48 -13.51 -1.67 4.03
N ASP A 49 -13.69 -2.63 3.11
CA ASP A 49 -14.11 -2.37 1.72
C ASP A 49 -15.53 -1.77 1.62
N ALA A 50 -16.46 -2.23 2.46
CA ALA A 50 -17.82 -1.70 2.49
C ALA A 50 -17.87 -0.25 3.01
N LYS A 51 -17.00 0.09 3.98
CA LYS A 51 -16.93 1.43 4.58
C LYS A 51 -16.05 2.40 3.80
N LEU A 52 -15.13 1.91 2.97
CA LEU A 52 -14.42 2.73 1.98
C LEU A 52 -15.38 3.21 0.88
N LYS A 53 -16.33 2.36 0.45
CA LYS A 53 -17.44 2.79 -0.42
C LYS A 53 -18.29 3.88 0.24
N GLU A 54 -18.52 3.77 1.54
CA GLU A 54 -19.22 4.77 2.36
C GLU A 54 -18.40 6.07 2.50
N GLN A 55 -17.10 5.97 2.78
CA GLN A 55 -16.16 7.10 2.95
C GLN A 55 -15.99 7.93 1.67
N TYR A 56 -15.99 7.28 0.50
CA TYR A 56 -15.95 7.97 -0.80
C TYR A 56 -17.33 8.13 -1.44
N HIS A 57 -18.42 7.87 -0.69
CA HIS A 57 -19.83 8.00 -1.11
C HIS A 57 -20.13 7.42 -2.51
N ARG A 58 -19.56 6.26 -2.85
CA ARG A 58 -19.67 5.72 -4.20
C ARG A 58 -20.77 4.67 -4.28
N GLN A 59 -21.88 5.03 -4.93
CA GLN A 59 -22.63 4.04 -5.70
C GLN A 59 -21.68 3.62 -6.83
N ILE A 60 -21.30 2.34 -6.92
CA ILE A 60 -20.58 1.81 -8.09
C ILE A 60 -21.45 2.22 -9.28
N PRO A 61 -21.02 3.15 -10.15
CA PRO A 61 -21.88 3.55 -11.25
C PRO A 61 -22.15 2.27 -12.05
N GLU A 62 -23.41 2.04 -12.42
CA GLU A 62 -23.70 1.16 -13.55
C GLU A 62 -22.68 1.51 -14.64
N LEU A 63 -21.95 0.49 -15.12
CA LEU A 63 -20.79 0.65 -15.99
C LEU A 63 -21.14 1.55 -17.18
N ASP A 64 -20.92 2.85 -17.02
CA ASP A 64 -20.91 3.75 -18.15
C ASP A 64 -19.81 3.25 -19.07
N ASN A 65 -20.07 3.30 -20.38
CA ASN A 65 -19.07 3.15 -21.47
C ASN A 65 -17.85 4.11 -21.34
N PHE A 66 -17.71 4.81 -20.22
CA PHE A 66 -16.68 5.78 -19.87
C PHE A 66 -15.26 5.21 -19.85
N PHE A 67 -15.07 3.96 -19.38
CA PHE A 67 -13.76 3.30 -19.37
C PHE A 67 -13.45 2.54 -20.67
N SER A 68 -14.28 2.63 -21.70
CA SER A 68 -14.05 1.94 -22.99
C SER A 68 -12.72 2.32 -23.65
N ASN A 69 -12.19 3.51 -23.35
CA ASN A 69 -10.94 4.03 -23.90
C ASN A 69 -9.78 4.10 -22.89
N VAL A 70 -9.93 3.40 -21.75
CA VAL A 70 -8.92 3.31 -20.69
C VAL A 70 -8.44 1.87 -20.59
N VAL A 71 -7.12 1.67 -20.46
CA VAL A 71 -6.55 0.35 -20.18
C VAL A 71 -5.62 0.45 -18.98
N LEU A 72 -5.75 -0.51 -18.07
CA LEU A 72 -4.89 -0.64 -16.90
C LEU A 72 -3.97 -1.84 -17.11
N PHE A 73 -2.66 -1.61 -17.13
CA PHE A 73 -1.65 -2.66 -17.15
C PHE A 73 -0.95 -2.74 -15.80
N SER A 74 -0.33 -3.89 -15.55
CA SER A 74 0.60 -4.10 -14.44
C SER A 74 1.93 -4.58 -15.00
N GLY A 75 3.04 -4.16 -14.41
CA GLY A 75 4.28 -4.93 -14.53
C GLY A 75 4.31 -6.05 -13.46
N ASN A 76 5.49 -6.60 -13.19
CA ASN A 76 5.61 -7.73 -12.26
C ASN A 76 5.74 -7.33 -10.79
N ALA A 77 5.90 -6.03 -10.48
CA ALA A 77 6.27 -5.62 -9.13
C ALA A 77 5.14 -5.81 -8.10
N ASN A 78 3.89 -5.59 -8.48
CA ASN A 78 2.74 -5.71 -7.56
C ASN A 78 1.42 -5.94 -8.32
N HIS A 79 1.29 -7.13 -8.91
CA HIS A 79 0.10 -7.51 -9.69
C HIS A 79 -1.18 -7.55 -8.85
N ASP A 80 -1.09 -7.99 -7.59
CA ASP A 80 -2.24 -8.06 -6.67
C ASP A 80 -2.91 -6.69 -6.47
N LEU A 81 -2.11 -5.63 -6.27
CA LEU A 81 -2.63 -4.27 -6.17
C LEU A 81 -3.29 -3.81 -7.47
N ALA A 82 -2.72 -4.15 -8.64
CA ALA A 82 -3.31 -3.82 -9.93
C ALA A 82 -4.67 -4.51 -10.13
N ASP A 83 -4.77 -5.78 -9.74
CA ASP A 83 -6.01 -6.56 -9.77
C ASP A 83 -7.08 -5.95 -8.84
N GLU A 84 -6.71 -5.53 -7.62
CA GLU A 84 -7.63 -4.84 -6.71
C GLU A 84 -8.15 -3.53 -7.31
N ILE A 85 -7.26 -2.71 -7.92
CA ILE A 85 -7.66 -1.46 -8.59
C ILE A 85 -8.61 -1.76 -9.77
N ALA A 86 -8.29 -2.74 -10.60
CA ALA A 86 -9.11 -3.14 -11.74
C ALA A 86 -10.52 -3.56 -11.31
N LYS A 87 -10.61 -4.38 -10.24
CA LYS A 87 -11.89 -4.80 -9.65
C LYS A 87 -12.74 -3.63 -9.16
N ILE A 88 -12.13 -2.64 -8.49
CA ILE A 88 -12.83 -1.45 -8.00
C ILE A 88 -13.33 -0.58 -9.16
N LEU A 89 -12.56 -0.48 -10.24
CA LEU A 89 -12.93 0.27 -11.45
C LEU A 89 -13.95 -0.48 -12.34
N GLY A 90 -14.16 -1.78 -12.11
CA GLY A 90 -15.03 -2.60 -12.95
C GLY A 90 -14.43 -2.92 -14.33
N ILE A 91 -13.10 -2.91 -14.47
CA ILE A 91 -12.38 -3.22 -15.72
C ILE A 91 -11.52 -4.48 -15.56
N LYS A 92 -11.06 -5.03 -16.69
CA LYS A 92 -10.02 -6.06 -16.69
C LYS A 92 -8.66 -5.42 -16.88
N LEU A 93 -7.62 -6.04 -16.33
CA LEU A 93 -6.25 -5.69 -16.71
C LEU A 93 -6.04 -5.98 -18.20
N GLY A 94 -5.26 -5.12 -18.83
CA GLY A 94 -4.88 -5.31 -20.22
C GLY A 94 -3.91 -6.48 -20.39
N ASP A 95 -3.93 -7.11 -21.55
CA ASP A 95 -3.09 -8.26 -21.85
C ASP A 95 -1.65 -7.82 -22.14
N CYS A 96 -0.79 -7.97 -21.13
CA CYS A 96 0.62 -7.68 -21.20
C CYS A 96 1.43 -8.85 -20.64
N GLN A 97 2.41 -9.30 -21.40
CA GLN A 97 3.41 -10.26 -20.95
C GLN A 97 4.71 -9.53 -20.64
N VAL A 98 5.12 -9.56 -19.38
CA VAL A 98 6.41 -9.03 -18.91
C VAL A 98 7.26 -10.22 -18.46
N SER A 99 8.21 -10.63 -19.29
CA SER A 99 9.04 -11.81 -19.07
C SER A 99 10.53 -11.45 -19.08
N ARG A 100 11.38 -12.49 -19.08
CA ARG A 100 12.84 -12.37 -19.13
C ARG A 100 13.40 -13.31 -20.18
N PHE A 101 14.40 -12.85 -20.92
CA PHE A 101 15.26 -13.71 -21.70
C PHE A 101 16.18 -14.53 -20.77
N ALA A 102 16.86 -15.53 -21.32
CA ALA A 102 17.69 -16.46 -20.55
C ALA A 102 18.87 -15.77 -19.83
N ASP A 103 19.33 -14.63 -20.34
CA ASP A 103 20.38 -13.78 -19.78
C ASP A 103 19.87 -12.74 -18.76
N GLY A 104 18.55 -12.68 -18.53
CA GLY A 104 17.92 -11.76 -17.60
C GLY A 104 17.48 -10.42 -18.19
N GLU A 105 17.61 -10.21 -19.50
CA GLU A 105 17.06 -9.02 -20.15
C GLU A 105 15.51 -9.03 -20.12
N VAL A 106 14.92 -7.84 -19.94
CA VAL A 106 13.47 -7.67 -19.88
C VAL A 106 12.85 -7.79 -21.27
N ALA A 107 11.87 -8.69 -21.41
CA ALA A 107 11.07 -8.83 -22.64
C ALA A 107 9.63 -8.41 -22.36
N ILE A 108 9.06 -7.54 -23.22
CA ILE A 108 7.70 -7.02 -23.06
C ILE A 108 6.91 -7.23 -24.34
N SER A 109 5.73 -7.83 -24.22
CA SER A 109 4.73 -7.91 -25.28
C SER A 109 3.41 -7.33 -24.79
N ILE A 110 2.82 -6.44 -25.58
CA ILE A 110 1.45 -5.94 -25.37
C ILE A 110 0.57 -6.63 -26.41
N ASN A 111 -0.35 -7.48 -25.96
CA ASN A 111 -1.10 -8.39 -26.82
C ASN A 111 -2.45 -7.80 -27.26
N GLU A 112 -2.70 -6.52 -26.99
CA GLU A 112 -3.89 -5.80 -27.42
C GLU A 112 -3.56 -4.41 -28.00
N SER A 113 -4.47 -3.86 -28.80
CA SER A 113 -4.30 -2.52 -29.33
C SER A 113 -4.46 -1.45 -28.23
N VAL A 114 -3.42 -0.63 -28.07
CA VAL A 114 -3.41 0.54 -27.16
C VAL A 114 -3.49 1.87 -27.90
N ARG A 115 -3.62 1.84 -29.22
CA ARG A 115 -3.62 3.04 -30.09
C ARG A 115 -4.73 4.00 -29.67
N GLY A 116 -4.36 5.24 -29.37
CA GLY A 116 -5.32 6.30 -29.01
C GLY A 116 -5.95 6.19 -27.61
N LYS A 117 -5.63 5.13 -26.85
CA LYS A 117 -6.17 4.89 -25.51
C LYS A 117 -5.41 5.66 -24.43
N ASP A 118 -6.09 5.96 -23.32
CA ASP A 118 -5.45 6.45 -22.09
C ASP A 118 -5.00 5.25 -21.25
N ILE A 119 -3.70 5.14 -21.01
CA ILE A 119 -3.09 4.00 -20.35
C ILE A 119 -2.73 4.36 -18.91
N TYR A 120 -2.95 3.41 -18.01
CA TYR A 120 -2.47 3.44 -16.63
C TYR A 120 -1.60 2.20 -16.40
N VAL A 121 -0.41 2.38 -15.82
CA VAL A 121 0.52 1.28 -15.52
C VAL A 121 0.77 1.23 -14.03
N VAL A 122 0.42 0.13 -13.36
CA VAL A 122 0.76 -0.10 -11.94
C VAL A 122 2.11 -0.79 -11.86
N GLN A 123 3.11 -0.10 -11.34
CA GLN A 123 4.45 -0.65 -11.18
C GLN A 123 5.23 0.12 -10.10
N PRO A 124 5.15 -0.28 -8.82
CA PRO A 124 6.06 0.24 -7.81
C PRO A 124 7.51 -0.17 -8.15
N THR A 125 8.48 0.70 -7.87
CA THR A 125 9.91 0.43 -8.11
C THR A 125 10.59 -0.09 -6.84
N CYS A 126 9.96 -1.08 -6.20
CA CYS A 126 10.47 -1.78 -5.01
C CYS A 126 11.40 -2.95 -5.39
N THR A 127 12.00 -3.63 -4.40
CA THR A 127 12.92 -4.75 -4.64
C THR A 127 12.28 -5.91 -5.43
N PRO A 128 12.93 -6.43 -6.50
CA PRO A 128 14.22 -5.99 -7.07
C PRO A 128 14.13 -4.64 -7.80
N VAL A 129 14.86 -3.64 -7.29
CA VAL A 129 14.60 -2.21 -7.58
C VAL A 129 14.89 -1.87 -9.03
N ASN A 130 16.04 -2.34 -9.54
CA ASN A 130 16.54 -1.97 -10.86
C ASN A 130 15.75 -2.68 -11.95
N GLU A 131 15.39 -3.93 -11.70
CA GLU A 131 14.61 -4.77 -12.59
C GLU A 131 13.20 -4.21 -12.74
N ASN A 132 12.55 -3.87 -11.61
CA ASN A 132 11.21 -3.29 -11.65
C ASN A 132 11.20 -1.89 -12.29
N LEU A 133 12.26 -1.11 -12.11
CA LEU A 133 12.46 0.18 -12.81
C LEU A 133 12.65 -0.03 -14.31
N MET A 134 13.51 -0.96 -14.73
CA MET A 134 13.74 -1.27 -16.15
C MET A 134 12.48 -1.81 -16.83
N GLU A 135 11.70 -2.66 -16.14
CA GLU A 135 10.38 -3.07 -16.61
C GLU A 135 9.47 -1.88 -16.87
N LEU A 136 9.37 -0.94 -15.92
CA LEU A 136 8.54 0.26 -16.09
C LEU A 136 8.97 1.08 -17.31
N LEU A 137 10.27 1.34 -17.44
CA LEU A 137 10.83 2.14 -18.53
C LEU A 137 10.54 1.52 -19.90
N LEU A 138 10.77 0.21 -20.02
CA LEU A 138 10.52 -0.52 -21.26
C LEU A 138 9.02 -0.67 -21.55
N LEU A 139 8.18 -0.84 -20.53
CA LEU A 139 6.73 -0.94 -20.70
C LEU A 139 6.17 0.37 -21.24
N VAL A 140 6.58 1.51 -20.67
CA VAL A 140 6.22 2.85 -21.17
C VAL A 140 6.73 3.06 -22.60
N SER A 141 7.98 2.70 -22.89
CA SER A 141 8.55 2.80 -24.25
C SER A 141 7.74 1.98 -25.27
N THR A 142 7.36 0.74 -24.93
CA THR A 142 6.54 -0.13 -25.78
C THR A 142 5.15 0.47 -26.02
N LEU A 143 4.46 0.94 -24.98
CA LEU A 143 3.16 1.60 -25.09
C LEU A 143 3.23 2.86 -25.96
N ARG A 144 4.29 3.66 -25.80
CA ARG A 144 4.50 4.88 -26.59
C ARG A 144 4.68 4.56 -28.08
N ARG A 145 5.52 3.56 -28.40
CA ARG A 145 5.72 3.08 -29.78
C ARG A 145 4.46 2.47 -30.37
N ALA A 146 3.62 1.87 -29.53
CA ALA A 146 2.29 1.38 -29.91
C ALA A 146 1.21 2.48 -30.03
N SER A 147 1.62 3.76 -30.01
CA SER A 147 0.74 4.93 -30.22
C SER A 147 -0.34 5.13 -29.16
N ALA A 148 -0.04 4.79 -27.90
CA ALA A 148 -0.87 5.21 -26.76
C ALA A 148 -1.02 6.75 -26.73
N ARG A 149 -2.23 7.23 -26.42
CA ARG A 149 -2.52 8.68 -26.37
C ARG A 149 -1.93 9.32 -25.13
N LYS A 150 -2.16 8.70 -23.96
CA LYS A 150 -1.56 9.09 -22.69
C LYS A 150 -1.05 7.87 -21.93
N ILE A 151 0.05 8.02 -21.22
CA ILE A 151 0.66 7.00 -20.39
C ILE A 151 0.84 7.58 -18.98
N ASN A 152 -0.07 7.23 -18.10
CA ASN A 152 -0.02 7.58 -16.68
C ASN A 152 0.61 6.40 -15.92
N VAL A 153 1.65 6.63 -15.14
CA VAL A 153 2.28 5.58 -14.34
C VAL A 153 1.87 5.73 -12.88
N LEU A 154 1.31 4.67 -12.31
CA LEU A 154 1.11 4.51 -10.89
C LEU A 154 2.36 3.85 -10.33
N VAL A 155 3.13 4.61 -9.55
CA VAL A 155 4.33 4.15 -8.86
C VAL A 155 4.06 4.27 -7.35
N PRO A 156 3.26 3.36 -6.74
CA PRO A 156 2.83 3.48 -5.36
C PRO A 156 3.99 3.61 -4.37
N TYR A 157 5.11 2.94 -4.62
CA TYR A 157 6.38 3.17 -3.95
C TYR A 157 7.43 3.60 -4.98
N TYR A 158 7.98 4.81 -4.79
CA TYR A 158 9.04 5.37 -5.62
C TYR A 158 10.42 4.97 -5.07
N GLY A 159 11.03 3.96 -5.67
CA GLY A 159 12.43 3.56 -5.43
C GLY A 159 13.41 4.70 -5.65
N TYR A 160 14.58 4.63 -5.03
CA TYR A 160 15.59 5.71 -4.99
C TYR A 160 15.16 7.01 -4.31
N SER A 161 13.92 7.13 -3.80
CA SER A 161 13.39 8.35 -3.17
C SER A 161 14.22 8.90 -1.99
N ARG A 162 14.98 8.06 -1.29
CA ARG A 162 15.91 8.48 -0.22
C ARG A 162 17.18 9.19 -0.74
N GLN A 163 17.45 9.16 -2.04
CA GLN A 163 18.59 9.81 -2.70
C GLN A 163 18.10 11.06 -3.45
N ASP A 164 17.46 11.96 -2.71
CA ASP A 164 16.81 13.19 -3.19
C ASP A 164 17.71 14.43 -3.15
N ARG A 165 18.86 14.34 -2.47
CA ARG A 165 19.86 15.42 -2.40
C ARG A 165 21.26 14.87 -2.17
N LYS A 166 22.26 15.70 -2.40
CA LYS A 166 23.65 15.38 -2.05
C LYS A 166 23.86 15.54 -0.55
N THR A 167 23.96 14.43 0.17
CA THR A 167 24.32 14.40 1.60
C THR A 167 25.84 14.41 1.83
N ALA A 168 26.62 14.15 0.78
CA ALA A 168 28.08 14.19 0.78
C ALA A 168 28.60 14.64 -0.60
N PRO A 169 29.88 15.04 -0.72
CA PRO A 169 30.50 15.27 -2.02
C PRO A 169 30.49 14.00 -2.89
N ARG A 170 30.33 14.16 -4.22
CA ARG A 170 30.43 13.08 -5.23
C ARG A 170 29.42 11.93 -5.10
N VAL A 171 28.20 12.22 -4.64
CA VAL A 171 27.06 11.27 -4.66
C VAL A 171 26.01 11.68 -5.70
N PRO A 172 25.23 10.74 -6.26
CA PRO A 172 24.15 11.05 -7.20
C PRO A 172 22.91 11.64 -6.51
N ILE A 173 21.99 12.15 -7.31
CA ILE A 173 20.61 12.46 -6.90
C ILE A 173 19.70 11.50 -7.65
N SER A 174 19.79 10.21 -7.30
CA SER A 174 19.18 9.13 -8.08
C SER A 174 17.67 9.28 -8.23
N ALA A 175 16.98 9.88 -7.24
CA ALA A 175 15.54 10.18 -7.36
C ALA A 175 15.24 11.12 -8.56
N ALA A 176 16.10 12.10 -8.81
CA ALA A 176 15.99 13.01 -9.95
C ALA A 176 16.40 12.34 -11.27
N ASP A 177 17.40 11.45 -11.24
CA ASP A 177 17.81 10.69 -12.42
C ASP A 177 16.70 9.71 -12.87
N VAL A 178 16.02 9.05 -11.93
CA VAL A 178 14.84 8.22 -12.21
C VAL A 178 13.71 9.06 -12.82
N ALA A 179 13.47 10.28 -12.32
CA ALA A 179 12.45 11.17 -12.87
C ALA A 179 12.75 11.49 -14.33
N ARG A 180 14.00 11.87 -14.65
CA ARG A 180 14.45 12.13 -16.02
C ARG A 180 14.30 10.92 -16.94
N LEU A 181 14.59 9.71 -16.45
CA LEU A 181 14.42 8.48 -17.22
C LEU A 181 12.94 8.27 -17.58
N LEU A 182 12.03 8.41 -16.62
CA LEU A 182 10.59 8.30 -16.83
C LEU A 182 10.07 9.33 -17.83
N GLU A 183 10.52 10.58 -17.74
CA GLU A 183 10.17 11.61 -18.72
C GLU A 183 10.70 11.26 -20.12
N THR A 184 11.94 10.76 -20.19
CA THR A 184 12.60 10.44 -21.46
C THR A 184 11.90 9.31 -22.22
N VAL A 185 11.42 8.28 -21.52
CA VAL A 185 10.65 7.19 -22.16
C VAL A 185 9.22 7.60 -22.53
N GLY A 186 8.77 8.77 -22.08
CA GLY A 186 7.50 9.37 -22.48
C GLY A 186 6.35 9.08 -21.51
N VAL A 187 6.59 9.12 -20.20
CA VAL A 187 5.50 9.21 -19.21
C VAL A 187 4.79 10.56 -19.32
N ASP A 188 3.45 10.59 -19.25
CA ASP A 188 2.63 11.81 -19.28
C ASP A 188 2.17 12.27 -17.90
N ARG A 189 2.15 11.38 -16.90
CA ARG A 189 1.77 11.67 -15.51
C ARG A 189 2.33 10.61 -14.58
N VAL A 190 2.74 11.01 -13.38
CA VAL A 190 3.11 10.09 -12.29
C VAL A 190 2.11 10.21 -11.16
N ILE A 191 1.60 9.08 -10.68
CA ILE A 191 0.79 9.00 -9.46
C ILE A 191 1.59 8.17 -8.46
N SER A 192 1.98 8.76 -7.34
CA SER A 192 2.74 8.09 -6.27
C SER A 192 2.03 8.23 -4.93
N ILE A 193 2.49 7.52 -3.90
CA ILE A 193 1.95 7.62 -2.55
C ILE A 193 3.12 7.90 -1.60
N ASP A 194 2.98 8.92 -0.77
CA ASP A 194 3.92 9.34 0.27
C ASP A 194 5.39 9.30 -0.18
N LEU A 195 5.72 10.04 -1.24
CA LEU A 195 7.11 10.29 -1.61
C LEU A 195 7.95 10.68 -0.39
N HIS A 196 9.14 10.09 -0.26
CA HIS A 196 10.04 10.33 0.89
C HIS A 196 10.23 11.82 1.19
N CYS A 197 10.29 12.62 0.12
CA CYS A 197 10.42 14.06 0.16
C CYS A 197 9.47 14.69 -0.88
N GLY A 198 8.67 15.69 -0.48
CA GLY A 198 7.67 16.31 -1.36
C GLY A 198 8.27 17.01 -2.58
N GLN A 199 9.54 17.42 -2.48
CA GLN A 199 10.33 18.08 -3.51
C GLN A 199 10.59 17.18 -4.73
N ILE A 200 10.48 15.85 -4.58
CA ILE A 200 10.63 14.91 -5.71
C ILE A 200 9.64 15.23 -6.84
N GLN A 201 8.46 15.79 -6.51
CA GLN A 201 7.51 16.27 -7.52
C GLN A 201 8.13 17.30 -8.48
N GLY A 202 9.04 18.14 -7.99
CA GLY A 202 9.76 19.13 -8.78
C GLY A 202 10.96 18.59 -9.57
N PHE A 203 11.28 17.30 -9.44
CA PHE A 203 12.27 16.65 -10.33
C PHE A 203 11.69 16.31 -11.69
N PHE A 204 10.36 16.23 -11.78
CA PHE A 204 9.65 16.14 -13.04
C PHE A 204 9.44 17.54 -13.60
N GLY A 205 9.65 17.68 -14.91
CA GLY A 205 9.39 18.90 -15.64
C GLY A 205 7.89 19.21 -15.75
N PRO A 206 7.53 20.42 -16.21
CA PRO A 206 6.16 20.91 -16.20
C PRO A 206 5.19 20.13 -17.11
N ARG A 207 5.72 19.25 -17.98
CA ARG A 207 4.91 18.40 -18.87
C ARG A 207 4.40 17.13 -18.19
N VAL A 208 5.02 16.72 -17.09
CA VAL A 208 4.69 15.49 -16.37
C VAL A 208 4.20 15.86 -14.98
N PRO A 209 2.89 16.16 -14.81
CA PRO A 209 2.32 16.38 -13.49
C PRO A 209 2.51 15.14 -12.60
N VAL A 210 2.77 15.40 -11.33
CA VAL A 210 2.92 14.38 -10.29
C VAL A 210 1.81 14.55 -9.27
N ASP A 211 0.98 13.53 -9.10
CA ASP A 211 0.03 13.45 -7.99
C ASP A 211 0.68 12.60 -6.88
N ASN A 212 1.19 13.25 -5.84
CA ASN A 212 1.68 12.56 -4.64
C ASN A 212 0.53 12.41 -3.63
N LEU A 213 -0.05 11.22 -3.57
CA LEU A 213 -1.14 10.90 -2.67
C LEU A 213 -0.62 10.58 -1.26
N GLU A 214 -1.51 10.61 -0.26
CA GLU A 214 -1.14 10.36 1.13
C GLU A 214 -1.94 9.20 1.72
N ALA A 215 -1.25 8.20 2.28
CA ALA A 215 -1.89 7.05 2.90
C ALA A 215 -2.36 7.32 4.34
N ASN A 216 -2.10 8.51 4.89
CA ASN A 216 -2.57 8.92 6.22
C ASN A 216 -4.08 8.66 6.41
N VAL A 217 -4.89 8.88 5.38
CA VAL A 217 -6.35 8.65 5.42
C VAL A 217 -6.70 7.17 5.62
N VAL A 218 -5.91 6.26 5.06
CA VAL A 218 -6.10 4.80 5.17
C VAL A 218 -5.79 4.34 6.59
N ALA A 219 -4.63 4.75 7.12
CA ALA A 219 -4.22 4.41 8.48
C ALA A 219 -5.10 5.03 9.56
N LEU A 220 -5.54 6.27 9.35
CA LEU A 220 -6.41 6.97 10.29
C LEU A 220 -7.76 6.25 10.45
N ASN A 221 -8.35 5.73 9.36
CA ASN A 221 -9.55 4.88 9.48
C ASN A 221 -9.29 3.65 10.34
N TYR A 222 -8.17 2.97 10.11
CA TYR A 222 -7.84 1.75 10.81
C TYR A 222 -7.71 1.97 12.33
N PHE A 223 -6.91 2.96 12.76
CA PHE A 223 -6.70 3.20 14.20
C PHE A 223 -7.97 3.66 14.92
N VAL A 224 -8.82 4.46 14.27
CA VAL A 224 -10.08 4.91 14.85
C VAL A 224 -11.10 3.78 14.97
N GLN A 225 -11.06 2.79 14.07
CA GLN A 225 -12.05 1.70 14.03
C GLN A 225 -11.66 0.45 14.83
N GLN A 226 -10.37 0.25 15.12
CA GLN A 226 -9.88 -0.91 15.87
C GLN A 226 -10.50 -1.06 17.27
N GLY A 227 -10.92 0.04 17.91
CA GLY A 227 -11.54 0.04 19.24
C GLY A 227 -10.59 -0.30 20.41
N ASN A 228 -9.42 -0.85 20.13
CA ASN A 228 -8.44 -1.31 21.12
C ASN A 228 -7.48 -0.22 21.62
N ILE A 229 -7.50 0.96 20.99
CA ILE A 229 -6.68 2.11 21.39
C ILE A 229 -7.59 3.14 22.04
N ASN A 230 -7.23 3.59 23.23
CA ASN A 230 -7.89 4.73 23.85
C ASN A 230 -7.52 6.01 23.09
N LEU A 231 -8.40 6.42 22.16
CA LEU A 231 -8.20 7.57 21.30
C LEU A 231 -7.97 8.87 22.08
N SER A 232 -8.55 9.00 23.29
CA SER A 232 -8.42 10.22 24.10
C SER A 232 -7.08 10.30 24.84
N ASN A 233 -6.32 9.20 24.82
CA ASN A 233 -5.05 9.07 25.52
C ASN A 233 -3.96 8.55 24.58
N THR A 234 -3.94 9.11 23.37
CA THR A 234 -2.98 8.79 22.31
C THR A 234 -1.94 9.91 22.18
N VAL A 235 -0.74 9.55 21.74
CA VAL A 235 0.32 10.49 21.32
C VAL A 235 0.84 10.07 19.95
N ILE A 236 0.91 11.00 19.01
CA ILE A 236 1.56 10.76 17.71
C ILE A 236 3.05 11.03 17.87
N VAL A 237 3.89 10.11 17.39
CA VAL A 237 5.34 10.18 17.55
C VAL A 237 6.03 10.17 16.20
N SER A 238 6.97 11.09 16.00
CA SER A 238 7.91 11.02 14.89
C SER A 238 9.19 10.27 15.29
N PRO A 239 9.65 9.27 14.52
CA PRO A 239 10.85 8.50 14.87
C PRO A 239 12.17 9.26 14.66
N ASP A 240 12.13 10.37 13.91
CA ASP A 240 13.27 11.26 13.70
C ASP A 240 12.82 12.70 13.41
N ALA A 241 13.77 13.62 13.25
CA ALA A 241 13.48 15.02 12.95
C ALA A 241 12.89 15.25 11.55
N GLY A 242 13.17 14.38 10.58
CA GLY A 242 12.69 14.50 9.20
C GLY A 242 11.20 14.17 9.07
N GLY A 243 10.70 13.24 9.89
CA GLY A 243 9.30 12.81 9.88
C GLY A 243 8.33 13.73 10.64
N VAL A 244 8.79 14.79 11.31
CA VAL A 244 7.96 15.60 12.23
C VAL A 244 6.77 16.23 11.50
N ALA A 245 6.97 16.76 10.29
CA ALA A 245 5.89 17.36 9.51
C ALA A 245 4.80 16.33 9.15
N ARG A 246 5.20 15.09 8.86
CA ARG A 246 4.28 13.97 8.56
C ARG A 246 3.50 13.55 9.80
N ALA A 247 4.19 13.39 10.93
CA ALA A 247 3.58 13.06 12.21
C ALA A 247 2.58 14.15 12.65
N LYS A 248 2.93 15.43 12.50
CA LYS A 248 2.04 16.56 12.79
C LYS A 248 0.80 16.55 11.88
N LYS A 249 0.96 16.29 10.58
CA LYS A 249 -0.19 16.20 9.67
C LYS A 249 -1.13 15.04 10.06
N PHE A 250 -0.57 13.89 10.41
CA PHE A 250 -1.36 12.76 10.89
C PHE A 250 -2.11 13.11 12.18
N GLN A 251 -1.46 13.80 13.12
CA GLN A 251 -2.07 14.29 14.37
C GLN A 251 -3.24 15.26 14.09
N GLU A 252 -3.07 16.23 13.20
CA GLU A 252 -4.15 17.18 12.84
C GLU A 252 -5.36 16.46 12.24
N LEU A 253 -5.13 15.49 11.35
CA LEU A 253 -6.20 14.67 10.77
C LEU A 253 -6.86 13.77 11.83
N PHE A 254 -6.07 13.21 12.75
CA PHE A 254 -6.57 12.43 13.87
C PHE A 254 -7.52 13.26 14.73
N ASN A 255 -7.07 14.45 15.16
CA ASN A 255 -7.87 15.36 15.99
C ASN A 255 -9.17 15.77 15.28
N LYS A 256 -9.09 16.10 13.99
CA LYS A 256 -10.28 16.47 13.20
C LYS A 256 -11.30 15.34 13.12
N LYS A 257 -10.84 14.09 13.05
CA LYS A 257 -11.71 12.92 12.86
C LYS A 257 -12.30 12.39 14.16
N THR A 258 -11.51 12.35 15.23
CA THR A 258 -11.94 11.84 16.53
C THR A 258 -12.61 12.91 17.39
N GLY A 259 -12.37 14.19 17.10
CA GLY A 259 -12.79 15.32 17.95
C GLY A 259 -12.00 15.40 19.25
N GLN A 260 -10.89 14.66 19.38
CA GLN A 260 -10.06 14.59 20.58
C GLN A 260 -8.67 15.16 20.31
N GLU A 261 -8.11 15.91 21.25
CA GLU A 261 -6.76 16.44 21.13
C GLU A 261 -5.72 15.38 21.47
N CYS A 262 -5.02 14.90 20.45
CA CYS A 262 -3.83 14.07 20.59
C CYS A 262 -2.58 14.96 20.66
N THR A 263 -1.58 14.58 21.46
CA THR A 263 -0.28 15.30 21.56
C THR A 263 0.74 14.79 20.53
N LEU A 264 1.76 15.59 20.24
CA LEU A 264 2.88 15.24 19.36
C LEU A 264 4.16 15.04 20.20
N ALA A 265 4.92 14.00 19.87
CA ALA A 265 6.28 13.80 20.38
C ALA A 265 7.23 13.47 19.22
N MET A 266 8.54 13.60 19.45
CA MET A 266 9.56 13.23 18.49
C MET A 266 10.78 12.61 19.16
N ILE A 267 11.43 11.70 18.45
CA ILE A 267 12.72 11.15 18.85
C ILE A 267 13.84 11.90 18.14
N ILE A 268 14.82 12.35 18.91
CA ILE A 268 16.06 12.92 18.39
C ILE A 268 17.17 11.89 18.59
N LYS A 269 17.74 11.43 17.48
CA LYS A 269 18.91 10.55 17.51
C LYS A 269 20.18 11.38 17.68
N GLN A 270 20.83 11.30 18.83
CA GLN A 270 22.18 11.83 19.01
C GLN A 270 23.19 10.78 18.52
N ARG A 271 24.03 11.16 17.54
CA ARG A 271 25.11 10.31 17.05
C ARG A 271 26.40 10.70 17.77
N GLU A 272 26.76 9.97 18.81
CA GLU A 272 28.06 10.14 19.48
C GLU A 272 29.18 9.41 18.72
N ALA A 273 29.67 10.02 17.63
CA ALA A 273 30.78 9.49 16.82
C ALA A 273 30.56 8.10 16.16
N PRO A 274 31.39 7.71 15.16
CA PRO A 274 31.34 6.38 14.58
C PRO A 274 31.70 5.31 15.63
N GLY A 275 30.83 4.32 15.85
CA GLY A 275 31.13 3.15 16.69
C GLY A 275 30.57 3.18 18.13
N LYS A 276 29.92 4.26 18.58
CA LYS A 276 29.15 4.24 19.85
C LYS A 276 27.66 4.05 19.60
N ILE A 277 26.97 3.52 20.62
CA ILE A 277 25.52 3.35 20.63
C ILE A 277 24.88 4.72 20.59
N ALA A 278 24.06 4.99 19.58
CA ALA A 278 23.33 6.24 19.47
C ALA A 278 22.29 6.34 20.59
N GLN A 279 22.33 7.41 21.39
CA GLN A 279 21.28 7.70 22.37
C GLN A 279 20.08 8.34 21.66
N MET A 280 18.87 7.93 22.05
CA MET A 280 17.60 8.47 21.55
C MET A 280 16.98 9.33 22.65
N ASN A 281 16.87 10.63 22.41
CA ASN A 281 16.20 11.56 23.31
C ASN A 281 14.76 11.75 22.85
N LEU A 282 13.82 11.71 23.79
CA LEU A 282 12.40 11.97 23.53
C LEU A 282 12.06 13.43 23.84
N VAL A 283 11.41 14.11 22.90
CA VAL A 283 10.81 15.43 23.12
C VAL A 283 9.29 15.29 23.04
N GLY A 284 8.59 15.69 24.10
CA GLY A 284 7.15 15.50 24.27
C GLY A 284 6.82 14.47 25.35
N GLN A 285 5.58 14.46 25.85
CA GLN A 285 5.15 13.57 26.93
C GLN A 285 4.40 12.34 26.39
N VAL A 286 4.93 11.15 26.68
CA VAL A 286 4.38 9.85 26.28
C VAL A 286 3.93 9.00 27.45
N GLU A 287 4.29 9.37 28.68
CA GLU A 287 3.96 8.63 29.89
C GLU A 287 2.44 8.46 30.03
N GLY A 288 2.01 7.22 30.28
CA GLY A 288 0.60 6.88 30.43
C GLY A 288 -0.18 6.86 29.12
N LYS A 289 0.41 7.19 27.96
CA LYS A 289 -0.27 7.30 26.65
C LYS A 289 0.03 6.13 25.72
N HIS A 290 -0.87 5.87 24.77
CA HIS A 290 -0.60 4.99 23.64
C HIS A 290 0.14 5.75 22.55
N ALA A 291 1.35 5.34 22.21
CA ALA A 291 2.15 5.99 21.20
C ALA A 291 1.92 5.38 19.82
N ILE A 292 1.65 6.22 18.81
CA ILE A 292 1.59 5.80 17.41
C ILE A 292 2.74 6.46 16.67
N ILE A 293 3.75 5.66 16.31
CA ILE A 293 4.89 6.12 15.52
C ILE A 293 4.44 6.27 14.06
N ILE A 294 4.69 7.43 13.44
CA ILE A 294 4.34 7.70 12.04
C ILE A 294 5.61 7.92 11.23
N ASP A 295 5.79 7.11 10.18
CA ASP A 295 6.92 7.21 9.25
C ASP A 295 6.45 7.03 7.79
N ASP A 296 7.29 7.31 6.79
CA ASP A 296 6.94 6.98 5.39
C ASP A 296 7.20 5.52 5.06
N MET A 297 8.24 4.91 5.63
CA MET A 297 8.61 3.54 5.26
C MET A 297 9.35 2.78 6.35
N ILE A 298 9.19 1.45 6.35
CA ILE A 298 9.91 0.54 7.22
C ILE A 298 10.80 -0.37 6.37
N ASP A 299 12.10 -0.22 6.54
CA ASP A 299 13.11 -0.98 5.79
C ASP A 299 13.62 -2.17 6.59
N THR A 300 14.66 -1.99 7.41
CA THR A 300 15.19 -3.05 8.29
C THR A 300 14.45 -3.13 9.64
N ALA A 301 13.47 -2.25 9.87
CA ALA A 301 12.76 -2.05 11.14
C ALA A 301 13.63 -1.71 12.37
N GLY A 302 14.96 -1.60 12.25
CA GLY A 302 15.85 -1.36 13.39
C GLY A 302 15.57 -0.04 14.10
N THR A 303 15.55 1.08 13.36
CA THR A 303 15.24 2.41 13.93
C THR A 303 13.87 2.42 14.60
N LEU A 304 12.86 1.81 13.97
CA LEU A 304 11.51 1.73 14.50
C LEU A 304 11.45 0.95 15.82
N CYS A 305 12.11 -0.21 15.88
CA CYS A 305 12.11 -1.05 17.07
C CYS A 305 12.84 -0.39 18.24
N GLU A 306 13.96 0.30 17.99
CA GLU A 306 14.66 1.07 19.00
C GLU A 306 13.82 2.26 19.47
N ALA A 307 13.20 3.00 18.56
CA ALA A 307 12.26 4.07 18.88
C ALA A 307 11.12 3.58 19.79
N ALA A 308 10.53 2.42 19.46
CA ALA A 308 9.48 1.82 20.28
C ALA A 308 9.96 1.45 21.69
N LYS A 309 11.17 0.89 21.82
CA LYS A 309 11.78 0.60 23.13
C LYS A 309 11.99 1.87 23.95
N THR A 310 12.54 2.93 23.34
CA THR A 310 12.74 4.22 24.01
C THR A 310 11.42 4.80 24.49
N ILE A 311 10.38 4.84 23.64
CA ILE A 311 9.05 5.33 24.02
C ILE A 311 8.48 4.51 25.19
N LYS A 312 8.64 3.18 25.15
CA LYS A 312 8.19 2.30 26.23
C LYS A 312 8.93 2.57 27.55
N SER A 313 10.24 2.85 27.51
CA SER A 313 11.00 3.19 28.73
C SER A 313 10.62 4.54 29.34
N PHE A 314 10.00 5.44 28.57
CA PHE A 314 9.41 6.69 29.07
C PHE A 314 7.94 6.54 29.53
N GLY A 315 7.47 5.30 29.76
CA GLY A 315 6.19 5.04 30.43
C GLY A 315 4.96 4.97 29.52
N ALA A 316 5.13 4.83 28.20
CA ALA A 316 3.99 4.63 27.29
C ALA A 316 3.26 3.31 27.58
N VAL A 317 1.92 3.33 27.62
CA VAL A 317 1.11 2.13 27.92
C VAL A 317 1.10 1.13 26.77
N GLY A 318 1.31 1.60 25.54
CA GLY A 318 1.39 0.79 24.32
C GLY A 318 2.11 1.53 23.21
N VAL A 319 2.67 0.80 22.25
CA VAL A 319 3.34 1.39 21.07
C VAL A 319 2.90 0.67 19.81
N SER A 320 2.28 1.43 18.91
CA SER A 320 1.99 1.00 17.54
C SER A 320 2.76 1.84 16.55
N ALA A 321 2.84 1.37 15.31
CA ALA A 321 3.48 2.10 14.23
C ALA A 321 2.59 2.11 12.98
N PHE A 322 2.66 3.18 12.21
CA PHE A 322 2.21 3.21 10.84
C PHE A 322 3.32 3.74 9.94
N ALA A 323 3.54 3.04 8.83
CA ALA A 323 4.32 3.55 7.72
C ALA A 323 3.66 3.21 6.41
N THR A 324 3.71 4.12 5.44
CA THR A 324 3.09 3.86 4.14
C THR A 324 3.71 2.65 3.45
N HIS A 325 5.05 2.55 3.40
CA HIS A 325 5.74 1.49 2.67
C HIS A 325 6.41 0.48 3.60
N GLY A 326 5.89 -0.75 3.64
CA GLY A 326 6.58 -1.88 4.29
C GLY A 326 7.57 -2.54 3.33
N LEU A 327 8.84 -2.14 3.35
CA LEU A 327 9.90 -2.73 2.51
C LEU A 327 10.46 -4.03 3.10
N PHE A 328 10.59 -4.06 4.42
CA PHE A 328 10.98 -5.23 5.23
C PHE A 328 12.21 -5.98 4.69
N SER A 329 13.32 -5.26 4.49
CA SER A 329 14.58 -5.86 4.02
C SER A 329 15.41 -6.44 5.18
N GLY A 330 16.33 -7.35 4.83
CA GLY A 330 17.28 -7.92 5.78
C GLY A 330 16.59 -8.57 6.99
N ASN A 331 16.97 -8.14 8.19
CA ASN A 331 16.49 -8.74 9.45
C ASN A 331 15.16 -8.16 9.97
N ALA A 332 14.38 -7.47 9.13
CA ALA A 332 13.19 -6.72 9.55
C ALA A 332 12.19 -7.57 10.37
N PHE A 333 11.86 -8.77 9.90
CA PHE A 333 10.89 -9.63 10.58
C PHE A 333 11.36 -10.11 11.96
N ASN A 334 12.63 -10.43 12.12
CA ASN A 334 13.18 -10.80 13.42
C ASN A 334 13.21 -9.61 14.37
N ASN A 335 13.58 -8.43 13.87
CA ASN A 335 13.53 -7.19 14.65
C ASN A 335 12.11 -6.92 15.15
N ILE A 336 11.11 -7.02 14.26
CA ILE A 336 9.69 -6.81 14.60
C ILE A 336 9.21 -7.84 15.62
N ARG A 337 9.48 -9.13 15.41
CA ARG A 337 9.05 -10.20 16.31
C ARG A 337 9.53 -9.95 17.74
N ASN A 338 10.80 -9.59 17.88
CA ASN A 338 11.47 -9.36 19.17
C ASN A 338 11.26 -7.94 19.72
N SER A 339 10.47 -7.09 19.06
CA SER A 339 10.22 -5.71 19.49
C SER A 339 9.07 -5.61 20.48
N VAL A 340 8.99 -4.46 21.16
CA VAL A 340 7.89 -4.08 22.06
C VAL A 340 6.66 -3.52 21.32
N LEU A 341 6.68 -3.50 19.99
CA LEU A 341 5.56 -3.03 19.18
C LEU A 341 4.38 -4.01 19.31
N GLU A 342 3.19 -3.45 19.50
CA GLU A 342 1.94 -4.21 19.56
C GLU A 342 1.36 -4.44 18.16
N ASN A 343 1.47 -3.43 17.30
CA ASN A 343 0.94 -3.48 15.96
C ASN A 343 1.71 -2.54 15.03
N ILE A 344 1.99 -3.02 13.82
CA ILE A 344 2.68 -2.31 12.75
C ILE A 344 1.75 -2.32 11.54
N VAL A 345 1.23 -1.15 11.21
CA VAL A 345 0.35 -0.96 10.07
C VAL A 345 1.18 -0.47 8.89
N VAL A 346 1.07 -1.17 7.76
CA VAL A 346 1.64 -0.74 6.48
C VAL A 346 0.59 -0.78 5.37
N THR A 347 0.91 -0.27 4.19
CA THR A 347 0.02 -0.40 3.02
C THR A 347 0.53 -1.42 2.02
N ASN A 348 -0.31 -1.87 1.09
CA ASN A 348 0.09 -2.71 -0.05
C ASN A 348 0.73 -1.93 -1.22
N THR A 349 1.30 -0.73 -0.99
CA THR A 349 2.15 0.00 -1.96
C THR A 349 3.34 -0.83 -2.46
N THR A 350 3.82 -1.76 -1.64
CA THR A 350 4.78 -2.81 -2.00
C THR A 350 4.14 -4.18 -1.86
N PRO A 351 4.57 -5.19 -2.63
CA PRO A 351 4.05 -6.54 -2.49
C PRO A 351 4.41 -7.10 -1.11
N LYS A 352 3.56 -8.00 -0.60
CA LYS A 352 3.83 -8.76 0.62
C LYS A 352 5.12 -9.55 0.46
N LYS A 353 5.99 -9.54 1.47
CA LYS A 353 7.24 -10.31 1.45
C LYS A 353 7.02 -11.74 1.96
N PRO A 354 7.72 -12.75 1.41
CA PRO A 354 7.65 -14.12 1.93
C PRO A 354 7.98 -14.16 3.43
N GLY A 355 7.15 -14.82 4.23
CA GLY A 355 7.31 -14.90 5.68
C GLY A 355 6.62 -13.79 6.47
N GLU A 356 6.08 -12.75 5.82
CA GLU A 356 5.32 -11.68 6.46
C GLU A 356 4.05 -12.23 7.14
N GLU A 357 3.43 -13.26 6.58
CA GLU A 357 2.30 -14.00 7.16
C GLU A 357 2.58 -14.62 8.53
N ASN A 358 3.85 -14.82 8.89
CA ASN A 358 4.26 -15.41 10.16
C ASN A 358 4.52 -14.34 11.24
N ILE A 359 4.24 -13.07 10.94
CA ILE A 359 4.38 -11.95 11.87
C ILE A 359 3.00 -11.42 12.21
N ASP A 360 2.51 -11.83 13.38
CA ASP A 360 1.22 -11.44 13.96
C ASP A 360 1.06 -9.93 14.19
N LYS A 361 2.19 -9.22 14.37
CA LYS A 361 2.23 -7.78 14.58
C LYS A 361 2.03 -6.94 13.31
N ILE A 362 2.06 -7.51 12.11
CA ILE A 362 1.98 -6.74 10.85
C ILE A 362 0.57 -6.78 10.28
N THR A 363 -0.02 -5.60 10.08
CA THR A 363 -1.27 -5.41 9.34
C THR A 363 -1.00 -4.65 8.05
N ARG A 364 -1.44 -5.18 6.90
CA ARG A 364 -1.30 -4.51 5.60
C ARG A 364 -2.67 -4.03 5.10
N LEU A 365 -2.79 -2.73 4.87
CA LEU A 365 -4.01 -2.08 4.38
C LEU A 365 -3.94 -1.83 2.88
N SER A 366 -5.08 -1.96 2.19
CA SER A 366 -5.13 -1.68 0.75
C SER A 366 -5.21 -0.18 0.46
N VAL A 367 -4.39 0.29 -0.49
CA VAL A 367 -4.50 1.61 -1.11
C VAL A 367 -5.21 1.58 -2.47
N ALA A 368 -5.69 0.41 -2.90
CA ALA A 368 -6.40 0.26 -4.17
C ALA A 368 -7.61 1.21 -4.31
N PRO A 369 -8.45 1.45 -3.27
CA PRO A 369 -9.56 2.40 -3.38
C PRO A 369 -9.10 3.83 -3.63
N LEU A 370 -8.01 4.27 -2.99
CA LEU A 370 -7.43 5.59 -3.16
C LEU A 370 -6.88 5.77 -4.58
N LEU A 371 -6.18 4.77 -5.11
CA LEU A 371 -5.64 4.78 -6.47
C LEU A 371 -6.74 4.70 -7.54
N ALA A 372 -7.74 3.84 -7.35
CA ALA A 372 -8.88 3.72 -8.25
C ALA A 372 -9.69 5.02 -8.33
N GLU A 373 -9.94 5.67 -7.19
CA GLU A 373 -10.62 6.97 -7.17
C GLU A 373 -9.77 8.06 -7.84
N THR A 374 -8.45 8.01 -7.68
CA THR A 374 -7.52 8.93 -8.38
C THR A 374 -7.61 8.75 -9.89
N ILE A 375 -7.53 7.51 -10.40
CA ILE A 375 -7.69 7.21 -11.84
C ILE A 375 -9.02 7.76 -12.35
N TYR A 376 -10.11 7.52 -11.62
CA TYR A 376 -11.44 7.99 -11.99
C TYR A 376 -11.47 9.52 -12.11
N ARG A 377 -10.94 10.24 -11.11
CA ARG A 377 -10.91 11.71 -11.11
C ARG A 377 -10.05 12.27 -12.23
N VAL A 378 -8.87 11.71 -12.45
CA VAL A 378 -7.99 12.11 -13.56
C VAL A 378 -8.72 11.93 -14.90
N GLN A 379 -9.39 10.81 -15.10
CA GLN A 379 -10.14 10.55 -16.33
C GLN A 379 -11.35 11.48 -16.50
N LYS A 380 -12.07 11.78 -15.42
CA LYS A 380 -13.19 12.73 -15.40
C LYS A 380 -12.77 14.20 -15.37
N LYS A 381 -11.46 14.49 -15.34
CA LYS A 381 -10.90 15.85 -15.20
C LYS A 381 -11.40 16.56 -13.92
N GLN A 382 -11.60 15.78 -12.86
CA GLN A 382 -11.98 16.26 -11.53
C GLN A 382 -10.74 16.54 -10.68
N SER A 383 -10.93 17.33 -9.61
CA SER A 383 -9.86 17.62 -8.66
C SER A 383 -9.43 16.36 -7.90
N VAL A 384 -8.14 16.03 -7.98
CA VAL A 384 -7.50 14.99 -7.15
C VAL A 384 -7.32 15.49 -5.71
N ALA A 385 -7.08 16.79 -5.50
CA ALA A 385 -6.89 17.39 -4.18
C ALA A 385 -8.09 17.19 -3.25
N ASP A 386 -9.30 17.09 -3.82
CA ASP A 386 -10.53 16.87 -3.07
C ASP A 386 -10.58 15.50 -2.36
N LEU A 387 -9.71 14.54 -2.71
CA LEU A 387 -9.55 13.27 -2.00
C LEU A 387 -9.17 13.47 -0.53
N PHE A 388 -8.45 14.55 -0.22
CA PHE A 388 -7.90 14.84 1.10
C PHE A 388 -8.78 15.82 1.90
N ASN A 389 -9.79 16.40 1.25
CA ASN A 389 -10.79 17.24 1.91
C ASN A 389 -11.80 16.34 2.62
N LEU A 390 -11.47 15.95 3.86
CA LEU A 390 -12.47 15.41 4.80
C LEU A 390 -13.55 16.48 4.99
N LYS A 391 -14.66 16.39 4.25
CA LYS A 391 -15.87 17.15 4.59
C LYS A 391 -16.24 16.76 6.02
N PRO A 392 -16.55 17.72 6.91
CA PRO A 392 -17.09 17.40 8.22
C PRO A 392 -18.28 16.45 8.01
N ALA A 393 -18.40 15.42 8.86
CA ALA A 393 -19.58 14.59 8.86
C ALA A 393 -20.80 15.50 8.86
N ASP A 394 -21.65 15.35 7.84
CA ASP A 394 -22.85 16.16 7.66
C ASP A 394 -23.64 16.03 8.98
N LYS A 395 -23.65 17.10 9.79
CA LYS A 395 -24.55 17.21 10.95
C LYS A 395 -25.95 17.37 10.38
N ARG A 396 -26.49 16.31 9.79
CA ARG A 396 -27.90 16.27 9.40
C ARG A 396 -28.70 16.04 10.67
N GLN A 397 -29.53 17.06 10.90
CA GLN A 397 -30.55 17.27 11.91
C GLN A 397 -31.36 16.05 12.27
#